data_AF-A0A3D9GW41-F1
#
_entry.id   AF-A0A3D9GW41-F1
#
_cell.length_a   1.000
_cell.length_b   1.000
_cell.length_c   1.000
_cell.angle_alpha   90.00
_cell.angle_beta   90.00
_cell.angle_gamma   90.00
#
_symmetry.space_group_name_H-M   'P 1'
#
loop_
_entity.id
_entity.type
_entity.pdbx_description
1 polymer ?
#
loop_
_entity_poly.entity_id
_entity_poly.type
_entity_poly.pdbx_seq_one_letter_code
_entity_poly.pdbx_strand_id
1 'polypeptide(L)'
;MDKKHRLGTVVRSAVMLTILGAAVTPSPFVAAGDLAVPAKVLSIQNPSATGQAAQVPAQKAAIKWKFSPSFYDQATGYSYYSATADQMFSRTIYHDQEGEWHALAEGVTIHRDYTLETPVVDRTKSGDPMEGLYSTVYDPSKETATRGVYFAGGSDLQHGFRYVKNYYKRQDAQGKEYTASDFSLLLRTRSGVIREIERVPNRLRFKAMPDGNTLAVQYSVPHKPNEILIINTETGKKKHLTYGRPEYYDAKEGRLLITLNKAGNPSIVYTLADGKQRPATEQDWKAFRSISLAEGRHLPWPDPATAPPADLQPPDLPVTSVQSQDQILVRAAIGGRAVNLSFAFVQNGRTLFPVREMAEQTGLEVKQTKVSGKAGGTSFTLKGPGGSVSLTPTDSMLIGGQLFIGSDILKRIGLPVQGVNWNP
;
A
#
# COMPACT_ATOMS: atom_id res chain seq x y z
N MET A 1 29.15 19.44 37.46
CA MET A 1 29.08 20.65 38.31
C MET A 1 28.40 21.72 37.46
N ASP A 2 27.07 21.80 37.40
CA ASP A 2 26.12 22.23 38.45
C ASP A 2 26.30 23.74 38.71
N LYS A 3 25.54 24.66 38.09
CA LYS A 3 24.27 25.31 38.54
C LYS A 3 24.17 26.65 37.73
N LYS A 4 23.06 27.36 37.48
CA LYS A 4 21.66 27.40 37.96
C LYS A 4 20.86 28.34 37.04
N HIS A 5 19.55 28.08 36.97
CA HIS A 5 18.49 28.91 36.35
C HIS A 5 18.37 30.35 36.87
N ARG A 6 17.79 31.23 36.04
CA ARG A 6 16.74 32.18 36.46
C ARG A 6 15.66 32.36 35.38
N LEU A 7 14.42 32.09 35.78
CA LEU A 7 13.18 32.58 35.17
C LEU A 7 13.02 34.08 35.44
N GLY A 8 12.38 34.80 34.53
CA GLY A 8 11.84 36.14 34.73
C GLY A 8 10.62 36.35 33.84
N THR A 9 9.44 36.31 34.45
CA THR A 9 8.11 36.59 33.90
C THR A 9 7.93 38.09 33.62
N VAL A 10 7.32 38.46 32.48
CA VAL A 10 6.65 39.76 32.33
C VAL A 10 5.28 39.54 31.67
N VAL A 11 4.26 40.08 32.34
CA VAL A 11 2.83 40.12 32.00
C VAL A 11 2.52 41.44 31.28
N ARG A 12 1.37 41.48 30.57
CA ARG A 12 0.59 42.61 30.01
C ARG A 12 0.69 42.68 28.47
N SER A 13 -0.38 42.81 27.67
CA SER A 13 -1.71 43.37 27.89
C SER A 13 -2.75 42.73 26.96
N ALA A 14 -4.00 42.71 27.43
CA ALA A 14 -5.20 42.50 26.64
C ALA A 14 -5.59 43.77 25.85
N VAL A 15 -6.16 43.57 24.65
CA VAL A 15 -7.09 44.52 24.01
C VAL A 15 -8.25 43.70 23.45
N MET A 16 -9.43 43.88 24.05
CA MET A 16 -10.72 43.61 23.40
C MET A 16 -11.15 44.89 22.66
N LEU A 17 -11.84 44.77 21.51
CA LEU A 17 -13.29 45.04 21.41
C LEU A 17 -13.83 44.80 19.97
N THR A 18 -14.81 43.87 19.89
CA THR A 18 -16.13 43.90 19.22
C THR A 18 -16.37 44.22 17.73
N ILE A 19 -17.55 43.69 17.31
CA ILE A 19 -18.48 44.10 16.24
C ILE A 19 -18.29 43.27 14.95
N LEU A 20 -19.27 42.64 14.27
CA LEU A 20 -20.75 42.70 14.22
C LEU A 20 -21.28 41.32 13.75
N GLY A 21 -22.46 40.94 14.22
CA GLY A 21 -23.23 39.86 13.62
C GLY A 21 -23.80 40.27 12.26
N ALA A 22 -23.69 39.39 11.28
CA ALA A 22 -24.52 39.40 10.08
C ALA A 22 -25.00 37.97 9.83
N ALA A 23 -26.29 37.76 10.02
CA ALA A 23 -26.99 36.57 9.57
C ALA A 23 -26.89 36.50 8.03
N VAL A 24 -26.43 35.37 7.50
CA VAL A 24 -26.60 35.05 6.09
C VAL A 24 -27.56 33.87 6.01
N THR A 25 -28.75 34.22 5.54
CA THR A 25 -29.88 33.37 5.15
C THR A 25 -29.47 32.20 4.25
N PRO A 26 -30.01 30.98 4.46
CA PRO A 26 -29.94 29.92 3.47
C PRO A 26 -31.07 30.10 2.45
N SER A 27 -30.76 30.25 1.16
CA SER A 27 -31.73 30.13 0.06
C SER A 27 -30.99 30.04 -1.28
N PRO A 28 -31.56 29.38 -2.31
CA PRO A 28 -32.35 28.16 -2.30
C PRO A 28 -31.72 27.08 -3.19
N PHE A 29 -32.23 25.85 -3.05
CA PHE A 29 -32.09 24.80 -4.04
C PHE A 29 -32.43 25.32 -5.44
N VAL A 30 -31.47 25.28 -6.36
CA VAL A 30 -31.76 25.35 -7.79
C VAL A 30 -31.68 23.94 -8.33
N ALA A 31 -32.84 23.41 -8.71
CA ALA A 31 -32.97 22.23 -9.53
C ALA A 31 -32.29 22.49 -10.88
N ALA A 32 -31.27 21.70 -11.22
CA ALA A 32 -30.81 21.55 -12.58
C ALA A 32 -31.45 20.28 -13.15
N GLY A 33 -32.51 20.50 -13.93
CA GLY A 33 -33.09 19.48 -14.78
C GLY A 33 -32.13 19.11 -15.93
N ASP A 34 -32.26 17.85 -16.34
CA ASP A 34 -32.01 17.30 -17.66
C ASP A 34 -30.94 17.97 -18.53
N LEU A 35 -29.73 17.41 -18.47
CA LEU A 35 -28.86 17.29 -19.63
C LEU A 35 -28.59 15.82 -19.87
N ALA A 36 -29.52 15.20 -20.59
CA ALA A 36 -29.35 13.91 -21.22
C ALA A 36 -28.21 13.99 -22.26
N VAL A 37 -27.19 13.16 -22.09
CA VAL A 37 -26.25 12.79 -23.15
C VAL A 37 -26.28 11.25 -23.24
N PRO A 38 -26.50 10.68 -24.44
CA PRO A 38 -27.08 9.35 -24.59
C PRO A 38 -26.11 8.24 -24.18
N ALA A 39 -26.62 7.31 -23.36
CA ALA A 39 -26.00 6.01 -23.16
C ALA A 39 -25.96 5.27 -24.50
N LYS A 40 -24.74 5.09 -25.02
CA LYS A 40 -24.50 4.22 -26.18
C LYS A 40 -24.72 2.77 -25.71
N VAL A 41 -25.96 2.30 -25.90
CA VAL A 41 -26.37 0.91 -25.71
C VAL A 41 -25.56 0.05 -26.69
N LEU A 42 -24.59 -0.70 -26.17
CA LEU A 42 -24.04 -1.85 -26.87
C LEU A 42 -25.09 -2.96 -26.79
N SER A 43 -25.99 -2.96 -27.78
CA SER A 43 -26.92 -4.05 -28.04
C SER A 43 -26.12 -5.26 -28.53
N ILE A 44 -25.97 -6.27 -27.68
CA ILE A 44 -25.59 -7.61 -28.13
C ILE A 44 -26.89 -8.29 -28.53
N GLN A 45 -27.03 -8.55 -29.84
CA GLN A 45 -28.14 -9.29 -30.42
C GLN A 45 -28.23 -10.68 -29.78
N ASN A 46 -29.34 -10.94 -29.08
CA ASN A 46 -29.77 -12.30 -28.76
C ASN A 46 -30.18 -13.01 -30.06
N PRO A 47 -29.68 -14.23 -30.35
CA PRO A 47 -30.30 -15.08 -31.34
C PRO A 47 -31.64 -15.60 -30.82
N SER A 48 -32.62 -15.56 -31.71
CA SER A 48 -34.03 -15.89 -31.53
C SER A 48 -34.30 -17.23 -30.84
N ALA A 49 -35.28 -17.21 -29.93
CA ALA A 49 -35.90 -18.40 -29.39
C ALA A 49 -36.94 -18.97 -30.37
N THR A 50 -36.72 -20.19 -30.84
CA THR A 50 -37.79 -21.13 -31.21
C THR A 50 -37.28 -22.55 -30.99
N GLY A 51 -37.88 -23.24 -30.02
CA GLY A 51 -37.61 -24.65 -29.73
C GLY A 51 -37.85 -24.97 -28.27
N GLN A 52 -39.11 -25.25 -27.91
CA GLN A 52 -39.42 -25.99 -26.68
C GLN A 52 -38.73 -27.35 -26.77
N ALA A 53 -37.75 -27.59 -25.91
CA ALA A 53 -37.26 -28.92 -25.57
C ALA A 53 -37.11 -28.97 -24.04
N ALA A 54 -37.62 -30.07 -23.47
CA ALA A 54 -37.86 -30.28 -22.05
C ALA A 54 -36.70 -29.84 -21.13
N GLN A 55 -37.05 -29.10 -20.08
CA GLN A 55 -36.18 -28.92 -18.92
C GLN A 55 -35.98 -30.27 -18.23
N VAL A 56 -34.88 -30.94 -18.56
CA VAL A 56 -34.22 -31.82 -17.62
C VAL A 56 -33.50 -30.90 -16.63
N PRO A 57 -33.71 -31.02 -15.30
CA PRO A 57 -32.87 -30.28 -14.37
C PRO A 57 -31.47 -30.83 -14.55
N ALA A 58 -30.58 -30.05 -15.17
CA ALA A 58 -29.17 -30.34 -15.16
C ALA A 58 -28.74 -30.31 -13.69
N GLN A 59 -28.58 -31.48 -13.07
CA GLN A 59 -27.75 -31.61 -11.89
C GLN A 59 -26.37 -31.08 -12.29
N LYS A 60 -26.09 -29.81 -11.97
CA LYS A 60 -24.72 -29.32 -11.95
C LYS A 60 -23.98 -30.24 -10.99
N ALA A 61 -23.09 -31.07 -11.52
CA ALA A 61 -22.22 -31.88 -10.68
C ALA A 61 -21.55 -30.93 -9.68
N ALA A 62 -21.66 -31.23 -8.38
CA ALA A 62 -21.07 -30.42 -7.33
C ALA A 62 -19.59 -30.25 -7.62
N ILE A 63 -19.16 -29.00 -7.82
CA ILE A 63 -17.77 -28.69 -8.10
C ILE A 63 -16.99 -28.98 -6.81
N LYS A 64 -15.87 -29.70 -6.91
CA LYS A 64 -15.05 -29.98 -5.73
C LYS A 64 -14.22 -28.75 -5.37
N TRP A 65 -14.58 -28.11 -4.26
CA TRP A 65 -13.87 -26.96 -3.71
C TRP A 65 -12.77 -27.39 -2.75
N LYS A 66 -11.69 -26.62 -2.73
CA LYS A 66 -10.63 -26.66 -1.72
C LYS A 66 -10.68 -25.39 -0.91
N PHE A 67 -10.61 -25.54 0.40
CA PHE A 67 -10.62 -24.43 1.33
C PHE A 67 -9.27 -24.32 2.02
N SER A 68 -8.74 -23.10 2.11
CA SER A 68 -7.59 -22.79 2.95
C SER A 68 -7.92 -21.62 3.86
N PRO A 69 -7.51 -21.66 5.13
CA PRO A 69 -7.72 -20.53 6.03
C PRO A 69 -7.01 -19.29 5.48
N SER A 70 -7.66 -18.13 5.62
CA SER A 70 -7.08 -16.83 5.24
C SER A 70 -6.73 -16.00 6.47
N PHE A 71 -7.73 -15.64 7.29
CA PHE A 71 -7.57 -14.92 8.54
C PHE A 71 -8.87 -14.90 9.35
N TYR A 72 -8.78 -14.64 10.64
CA TYR A 72 -9.87 -14.34 11.54
C TYR A 72 -9.84 -12.86 11.89
N ASP A 73 -10.97 -12.19 11.73
CA ASP A 73 -11.12 -10.80 12.15
C ASP A 73 -11.71 -10.73 13.56
N GLN A 74 -10.94 -10.20 14.51
CA GLN A 74 -11.35 -10.14 15.91
C GLN A 74 -12.45 -9.10 16.16
N ALA A 75 -12.58 -8.09 15.30
CA ALA A 75 -13.53 -6.99 15.50
C ALA A 75 -14.95 -7.40 15.10
N THR A 76 -15.09 -8.16 14.00
CA THR A 76 -16.37 -8.70 13.54
C THR A 76 -16.63 -10.13 14.03
N GLY A 77 -15.60 -10.85 14.47
CA GLY A 77 -15.69 -12.27 14.82
C GLY A 77 -15.74 -13.19 13.60
N TYR A 78 -15.41 -12.70 12.40
CA TYR A 78 -15.56 -13.47 11.16
C TYR A 78 -14.32 -14.32 10.85
N SER A 79 -14.56 -15.56 10.44
CA SER A 79 -13.53 -16.49 9.97
C SER A 79 -13.50 -16.54 8.45
N TYR A 80 -12.43 -16.03 7.83
CA TYR A 80 -12.27 -15.97 6.37
C TYR A 80 -11.46 -17.15 5.82
N TYR A 81 -11.93 -17.69 4.70
CA TYR A 81 -11.29 -18.77 3.96
C TYR A 81 -11.21 -18.45 2.47
N SER A 82 -10.13 -18.89 1.83
CA SER A 82 -10.04 -18.93 0.37
C SER A 82 -10.70 -20.21 -0.12
N ALA A 83 -11.68 -20.08 -1.01
CA ALA A 83 -12.33 -21.18 -1.69
C ALA A 83 -11.84 -21.24 -3.14
N THR A 84 -11.31 -22.38 -3.55
CA THR A 84 -10.79 -22.61 -4.90
C THR A 84 -11.37 -23.88 -5.51
N ALA A 85 -11.92 -23.76 -6.72
CA ALA A 85 -12.26 -24.86 -7.59
C ALA A 85 -11.42 -24.68 -8.85
N ASP A 86 -10.52 -25.63 -9.13
CA ASP A 86 -9.51 -25.52 -10.20
C ASP A 86 -8.68 -24.20 -10.19
N GLN A 87 -7.94 -23.92 -11.27
CA GLN A 87 -7.09 -22.71 -11.36
C GLN A 87 -7.88 -21.44 -11.74
N MET A 88 -9.12 -21.59 -12.23
CA MET A 88 -9.92 -20.50 -12.77
C MET A 88 -11.01 -20.01 -11.83
N PHE A 89 -11.42 -20.77 -10.81
CA PHE A 89 -12.44 -20.32 -9.85
C PHE A 89 -11.87 -20.15 -8.44
N SER A 90 -11.70 -18.89 -8.03
CA SER A 90 -11.40 -18.50 -6.65
C SER A 90 -12.36 -17.41 -6.18
N ARG A 91 -12.75 -17.49 -4.90
CA ARG A 91 -13.40 -16.42 -4.15
C ARG A 91 -13.12 -16.59 -2.67
N THR A 92 -13.28 -15.53 -1.90
CA THR A 92 -13.27 -15.63 -0.43
C THR A 92 -14.66 -15.93 0.09
N ILE A 93 -14.72 -16.85 1.05
CA ILE A 93 -15.91 -17.13 1.87
C ILE A 93 -15.61 -16.76 3.32
N TYR A 94 -16.64 -16.52 4.11
CA TYR A 94 -16.48 -16.31 5.54
C TYR A 94 -17.63 -16.91 6.34
N HIS A 95 -17.31 -17.32 7.56
CA HIS A 95 -18.24 -17.75 8.59
C HIS A 95 -18.44 -16.56 9.53
N ASP A 96 -19.68 -16.10 9.68
CA ASP A 96 -19.99 -14.96 10.55
C ASP A 96 -20.11 -15.37 12.03
N GLN A 97 -20.37 -14.40 12.90
CA GLN A 97 -20.50 -14.62 14.34
C GLN A 97 -21.79 -15.38 14.71
N GLU A 98 -22.82 -15.34 13.84
CA GLU A 98 -24.09 -16.05 13.99
C GLU A 98 -23.98 -17.52 13.57
N GLY A 99 -22.91 -17.89 12.85
CA GLY A 99 -22.64 -19.24 12.41
C GLY A 99 -23.06 -19.52 10.97
N GLU A 100 -23.37 -18.50 10.18
CA GLU A 100 -23.77 -18.60 8.78
C GLU A 100 -22.60 -18.40 7.82
N TRP A 101 -22.70 -19.07 6.66
CA TRP A 101 -21.70 -18.99 5.61
C TRP A 101 -22.09 -17.97 4.55
N HIS A 102 -21.16 -17.07 4.26
CA HIS A 102 -21.29 -16.05 3.22
C HIS A 102 -20.14 -16.14 2.25
N ALA A 103 -20.30 -15.53 1.09
CA ALA A 103 -19.26 -15.48 0.10
C ALA A 103 -19.13 -14.10 -0.54
N LEU A 104 -17.89 -13.64 -0.71
CA LEU A 104 -17.64 -12.38 -1.42
C LEU A 104 -17.83 -12.55 -2.92
N ALA A 105 -18.17 -11.47 -3.63
CA ALA A 105 -18.37 -11.50 -5.08
C ALA A 105 -17.27 -12.28 -5.83
N GLU A 106 -17.64 -12.94 -6.94
CA GLU A 106 -16.71 -13.75 -7.71
C GLU A 106 -15.47 -12.94 -8.14
N GLY A 107 -14.27 -13.54 -8.02
CA GLY A 107 -13.01 -12.88 -8.35
C GLY A 107 -12.47 -11.96 -7.26
N VAL A 108 -13.21 -11.75 -6.17
CA VAL A 108 -12.71 -11.08 -4.96
C VAL A 108 -12.08 -12.13 -4.05
N THR A 109 -10.77 -12.07 -3.92
CA THR A 109 -10.00 -12.88 -2.97
C THR A 109 -9.35 -11.96 -1.94
N ILE A 110 -9.60 -12.24 -0.67
CA ILE A 110 -9.02 -11.52 0.45
C ILE A 110 -8.05 -12.45 1.14
N HIS A 111 -6.83 -11.95 1.30
CA HIS A 111 -5.78 -12.64 1.99
C HIS A 111 -5.04 -11.66 2.87
N ARG A 112 -4.17 -12.19 3.72
CA ARG A 112 -3.33 -11.38 4.57
C ARG A 112 -2.09 -10.89 3.82
N ASP A 113 -1.81 -9.59 3.88
CA ASP A 113 -0.49 -9.07 3.52
C ASP A 113 0.49 -9.21 4.70
N TYR A 114 1.64 -9.84 4.49
CA TYR A 114 2.63 -10.07 5.55
C TYR A 114 3.48 -8.84 5.91
N THR A 115 3.45 -7.80 5.07
CA THR A 115 4.20 -6.55 5.24
C THR A 115 3.37 -5.53 6.00
N LEU A 116 2.13 -5.38 5.57
CA LEU A 116 1.14 -4.49 6.16
C LEU A 116 0.43 -5.15 7.35
N GLU A 117 0.52 -6.47 7.48
CA GLU A 117 -0.13 -7.26 8.54
C GLU A 117 -1.66 -7.06 8.59
N THR A 118 -2.27 -6.74 7.44
CA THR A 118 -3.69 -6.39 7.29
C THR A 118 -4.35 -7.20 6.15
N PRO A 119 -5.68 -7.38 6.13
CA PRO A 119 -6.36 -7.99 5.00
C PRO A 119 -6.23 -7.12 3.75
N VAL A 120 -5.92 -7.74 2.62
CA VAL A 120 -5.86 -7.09 1.31
C VAL A 120 -6.67 -7.86 0.29
N VAL A 121 -7.33 -7.12 -0.60
CA VAL A 121 -7.99 -7.68 -1.76
C VAL A 121 -6.94 -7.91 -2.84
N ASP A 122 -6.85 -9.16 -3.28
CA ASP A 122 -6.16 -9.55 -4.50
C ASP A 122 -7.15 -9.52 -5.67
N ARG A 123 -6.74 -8.93 -6.78
CA ARG A 123 -7.54 -8.91 -8.02
C ARG A 123 -6.89 -9.85 -9.02
N THR A 124 -6.72 -11.11 -8.62
CA THR A 124 -5.90 -12.07 -9.36
C THR A 124 -6.47 -12.55 -10.70
N LYS A 125 -7.70 -12.18 -11.09
CA LYS A 125 -8.32 -12.75 -12.31
C LYS A 125 -8.25 -11.91 -13.59
N SER A 126 -7.69 -10.71 -13.57
CA SER A 126 -7.68 -9.86 -14.79
C SER A 126 -6.43 -9.02 -14.95
N GLY A 127 -5.26 -9.62 -14.74
CA GLY A 127 -3.99 -8.99 -15.12
C GLY A 127 -3.70 -7.70 -14.37
N ASP A 128 -3.86 -7.71 -13.03
CA ASP A 128 -3.34 -6.61 -12.23
C ASP A 128 -1.84 -6.48 -12.56
N PRO A 129 -1.41 -5.36 -13.15
CA PRO A 129 -0.02 -5.20 -13.46
C PRO A 129 0.75 -5.26 -12.14
N MET A 130 2.03 -5.57 -12.23
CA MET A 130 2.98 -5.49 -11.13
C MET A 130 3.16 -4.04 -10.61
N GLU A 131 2.08 -3.25 -10.46
CA GLU A 131 2.03 -1.93 -9.87
C GLU A 131 2.23 -2.07 -8.36
N GLY A 132 3.44 -2.47 -7.95
CA GLY A 132 3.86 -2.61 -6.56
C GLY A 132 3.81 -1.29 -5.76
N LEU A 133 3.27 -0.22 -6.32
CA LEU A 133 2.98 1.04 -5.64
C LEU A 133 1.69 0.94 -4.82
N TYR A 134 0.60 0.44 -5.40
CA TYR A 134 -0.71 0.40 -4.75
C TYR A 134 -0.97 -0.93 -4.04
N SER A 135 -1.88 -0.89 -3.08
CA SER A 135 -2.46 -2.07 -2.45
C SER A 135 -3.92 -1.75 -2.13
N THR A 136 -4.77 -2.77 -2.03
CA THR A 136 -6.19 -2.59 -1.71
C THR A 136 -6.45 -3.20 -0.34
N VAL A 137 -6.45 -2.38 0.71
CA VAL A 137 -6.69 -2.84 2.08
C VAL A 137 -8.18 -3.03 2.29
N TYR A 138 -8.57 -4.17 2.85
CA TYR A 138 -9.95 -4.49 3.17
C TYR A 138 -10.22 -4.26 4.66
N ASP A 139 -11.33 -3.59 4.95
CA ASP A 139 -11.87 -3.39 6.30
C ASP A 139 -13.12 -4.28 6.46
N PRO A 140 -13.02 -5.44 7.14
CA PRO A 140 -14.14 -6.33 7.42
C PRO A 140 -15.34 -5.64 8.07
N SER A 141 -15.09 -4.71 9.00
CA SER A 141 -16.14 -4.05 9.78
C SER A 141 -17.01 -3.09 8.96
N LYS A 142 -16.50 -2.63 7.81
CA LYS A 142 -17.19 -1.74 6.88
C LYS A 142 -17.44 -2.36 5.51
N GLU A 143 -17.03 -3.61 5.32
CA GLU A 143 -17.05 -4.32 4.04
C GLU A 143 -16.49 -3.48 2.88
N THR A 144 -15.44 -2.70 3.18
CA THR A 144 -14.88 -1.68 2.27
C THR A 144 -13.45 -2.02 1.90
N ALA A 145 -13.16 -2.01 0.60
CA ALA A 145 -11.84 -2.13 0.01
C ALA A 145 -11.31 -0.74 -0.39
N THR A 146 -10.25 -0.30 0.27
CA THR A 146 -9.60 1.00 -0.01
C THR A 146 -8.31 0.79 -0.79
N ARG A 147 -8.30 1.16 -2.07
CA ARG A 147 -7.10 1.16 -2.90
C ARG A 147 -6.25 2.40 -2.58
N GLY A 148 -4.97 2.20 -2.29
CA GLY A 148 -4.11 3.30 -1.84
C GLY A 148 -2.64 2.92 -1.75
N VAL A 149 -1.83 3.83 -1.20
CA VAL A 149 -0.41 3.58 -0.92
C VAL A 149 -0.22 3.51 0.59
N TYR A 150 0.10 2.31 1.07
CA TYR A 150 0.22 2.02 2.49
C TYR A 150 1.69 1.86 2.89
N PHE A 151 2.00 2.34 4.08
CA PHE A 151 3.35 2.40 4.63
C PHE A 151 3.48 1.41 5.80
N ALA A 152 4.65 0.78 5.92
CA ALA A 152 4.95 -0.19 6.96
C ALA A 152 6.05 0.32 7.89
N GLY A 153 6.15 -0.25 9.09
CA GLY A 153 7.18 0.10 10.06
C GLY A 153 6.87 1.32 10.92
N GLY A 154 5.81 2.08 10.62
CA GLY A 154 5.19 3.01 11.55
C GLY A 154 4.21 2.32 12.51
N SER A 155 3.62 3.09 13.41
CA SER A 155 2.58 2.61 14.34
C SER A 155 1.23 2.32 13.69
N ASP A 156 1.07 2.71 12.42
CA ASP A 156 -0.13 2.57 11.61
C ASP A 156 0.27 2.31 10.14
N LEU A 157 -0.71 2.14 9.26
CA LEU A 157 -0.49 1.93 7.82
C LEU A 157 -0.30 3.23 7.02
N GLN A 158 -0.32 4.37 7.70
CA GLN A 158 -0.25 5.70 7.10
C GLN A 158 1.19 6.24 7.17
N HIS A 159 1.96 5.88 8.18
CA HIS A 159 3.29 6.41 8.43
C HIS A 159 4.39 5.35 8.32
N GLY A 160 5.60 5.78 7.97
CA GLY A 160 6.76 4.89 7.86
C GLY A 160 7.18 4.69 6.41
N PHE A 161 7.44 3.44 6.01
CA PHE A 161 8.20 3.11 4.82
C PHE A 161 7.41 2.28 3.81
N ARG A 162 7.54 2.62 2.52
CA ARG A 162 7.07 1.81 1.39
C ARG A 162 8.24 1.56 0.46
N TYR A 163 8.43 0.31 0.05
CA TYR A 163 9.31 0.02 -1.07
C TYR A 163 8.47 -0.15 -2.33
N VAL A 164 8.99 0.31 -3.47
CA VAL A 164 8.39 0.03 -4.77
C VAL A 164 9.46 -0.58 -5.65
N LYS A 165 9.18 -1.77 -6.19
CA LYS A 165 10.11 -2.45 -7.08
C LYS A 165 10.05 -1.81 -8.45
N ASN A 166 11.19 -1.38 -8.96
CA ASN A 166 11.29 -0.83 -10.30
C ASN A 166 12.03 -1.82 -11.19
N TYR A 167 11.59 -1.91 -12.45
CA TYR A 167 12.23 -2.74 -13.46
C TYR A 167 12.75 -1.85 -14.57
N TYR A 168 13.95 -2.14 -15.04
CA TYR A 168 14.54 -1.45 -16.17
C TYR A 168 15.31 -2.44 -17.04
N LYS A 169 15.32 -2.19 -18.35
CA LYS A 169 16.13 -2.95 -19.30
C LYS A 169 17.54 -2.39 -19.31
N ARG A 170 18.53 -3.27 -19.28
CA ARG A 170 19.95 -2.97 -19.50
C ARG A 170 20.47 -3.84 -20.64
N GLN A 171 21.60 -3.45 -21.19
CA GLN A 171 22.38 -4.27 -22.10
C GLN A 171 23.71 -4.63 -21.43
N ASP A 172 24.17 -5.86 -21.62
CA ASP A 172 25.53 -6.24 -21.23
C ASP A 172 26.57 -5.74 -22.25
N ALA A 173 27.85 -6.05 -22.01
CA ALA A 173 28.93 -5.62 -22.88
C ALA A 173 28.84 -6.20 -24.31
N GLN A 174 28.05 -7.26 -24.51
CA GLN A 174 27.80 -7.92 -25.79
C GLN A 174 26.50 -7.44 -26.45
N GLY A 175 25.82 -6.45 -25.86
CA GLY A 175 24.56 -5.89 -26.37
C GLY A 175 23.34 -6.75 -26.07
N LYS A 176 23.47 -7.85 -25.30
CA LYS A 176 22.33 -8.69 -24.93
C LYS A 176 21.53 -8.01 -23.83
N GLU A 177 20.22 -7.93 -24.06
CA GLU A 177 19.29 -7.30 -23.15
C GLU A 177 19.03 -8.17 -21.92
N TYR A 178 19.02 -7.56 -20.73
CA TYR A 178 18.57 -8.18 -19.50
C TYR A 178 17.70 -7.22 -18.69
N THR A 179 16.81 -7.77 -17.88
CA THR A 179 16.01 -6.99 -16.94
C THR A 179 16.78 -6.89 -15.63
N ALA A 180 16.98 -5.67 -15.14
CA ALA A 180 17.46 -5.42 -13.80
C ALA A 180 16.37 -4.74 -12.98
N SER A 181 16.50 -4.79 -11.65
CA SER A 181 15.56 -4.18 -10.74
C SER A 181 16.26 -3.55 -9.55
N ASP A 182 15.69 -2.46 -9.06
CA ASP A 182 15.97 -1.86 -7.77
C ASP A 182 14.66 -1.65 -7.00
N PHE A 183 14.77 -1.11 -5.79
CA PHE A 183 13.62 -0.68 -5.02
C PHE A 183 13.79 0.79 -4.63
N SER A 184 12.79 1.61 -4.95
CA SER A 184 12.64 2.94 -4.36
C SER A 184 12.14 2.80 -2.93
N LEU A 185 12.88 3.35 -1.97
CA LEU A 185 12.46 3.44 -0.58
C LEU A 185 11.82 4.81 -0.34
N LEU A 186 10.51 4.78 -0.11
CA LEU A 186 9.67 5.93 0.19
C LEU A 186 9.43 6.01 1.69
N LEU A 187 9.47 7.22 2.23
CA LEU A 187 9.12 7.56 3.61
C LEU A 187 7.93 8.50 3.63
N ARG A 188 6.87 8.16 4.39
CA ARG A 188 5.77 9.07 4.73
C ARG A 188 5.88 9.49 6.19
N THR A 189 6.09 10.79 6.40
CA THR A 189 6.19 11.41 7.74
C THR A 189 4.81 11.69 8.33
N ARG A 190 4.71 11.98 9.63
CA ARG A 190 3.42 12.31 10.29
C ARG A 190 2.65 13.50 9.72
N SER A 191 3.36 14.39 9.03
CA SER A 191 2.74 15.49 8.28
C SER A 191 2.17 15.08 6.92
N GLY A 192 2.17 13.78 6.59
CA GLY A 192 1.69 13.25 5.31
C GLY A 192 2.67 13.36 4.15
N VAL A 193 3.79 14.10 4.30
CA VAL A 193 4.77 14.28 3.22
C VAL A 193 5.47 12.98 2.89
N ILE A 194 5.46 12.62 1.60
CA ILE A 194 6.12 11.42 1.08
C ILE A 194 7.42 11.82 0.38
N ARG A 195 8.52 11.13 0.70
CA ARG A 195 9.84 11.37 0.11
C ARG A 195 10.48 10.07 -0.34
N GLU A 196 11.11 10.05 -1.51
CA GLU A 196 12.08 9.00 -1.79
C GLU A 196 13.38 9.33 -1.04
N ILE A 197 13.82 8.42 -0.18
CA ILE A 197 15.01 8.62 0.66
C ILE A 197 16.21 7.84 0.15
N GLU A 198 16.01 6.74 -0.60
CA GLU A 198 17.08 5.91 -1.14
C GLU A 198 16.57 4.98 -2.24
N ARG A 199 17.47 4.55 -3.12
CA ARG A 199 17.27 3.33 -3.93
C ARG A 199 18.15 2.21 -3.45
N VAL A 200 17.55 1.06 -3.20
CA VAL A 200 18.23 -0.11 -2.64
C VAL A 200 18.13 -1.30 -3.60
N PRO A 201 19.18 -2.14 -3.69
CA PRO A 201 19.17 -3.30 -4.59
C PRO A 201 18.25 -4.42 -4.10
N ASN A 202 17.92 -4.43 -2.80
CA ASN A 202 17.15 -5.48 -2.15
C ASN A 202 16.04 -4.89 -1.28
N ARG A 203 14.95 -5.62 -1.15
CA ARG A 203 13.83 -5.26 -0.28
C ARG A 203 14.26 -5.21 1.19
N LEU A 204 13.85 -4.16 1.90
CA LEU A 204 13.95 -4.06 3.35
C LEU A 204 12.74 -4.71 4.03
N ARG A 205 12.98 -5.30 5.20
CA ARG A 205 11.91 -5.75 6.10
C ARG A 205 11.83 -4.79 7.27
N PHE A 206 10.63 -4.34 7.61
CA PHE A 206 10.38 -3.35 8.65
C PHE A 206 9.59 -3.94 9.80
N LYS A 207 9.92 -3.54 11.03
CA LYS A 207 9.10 -3.76 12.22
C LYS A 207 9.04 -2.45 13.00
N ALA A 208 7.84 -2.02 13.36
CA ALA A 208 7.64 -0.82 14.15
C ALA A 208 8.22 -0.98 15.55
N MET A 209 8.88 0.07 16.05
CA MET A 209 9.36 0.16 17.43
C MET A 209 8.41 1.03 18.27
N PRO A 210 8.25 0.76 19.58
CA PRO A 210 7.38 1.54 20.46
C PRO A 210 7.73 3.03 20.56
N ASP A 211 8.99 3.38 20.32
CA ASP A 211 9.49 4.77 20.33
C ASP A 211 9.17 5.53 19.03
N GLY A 212 8.44 4.91 18.10
CA GLY A 212 8.08 5.47 16.81
C GLY A 212 9.14 5.32 15.73
N ASN A 213 10.32 4.78 16.03
CA ASN A 213 11.30 4.41 15.00
C ASN A 213 10.93 3.06 14.35
N THR A 214 11.72 2.64 13.37
CA THR A 214 11.54 1.36 12.69
C THR A 214 12.81 0.53 12.78
N LEU A 215 12.67 -0.72 13.21
CA LEU A 215 13.68 -1.75 13.01
C LEU A 215 13.64 -2.19 11.56
N ALA A 216 14.77 -2.11 10.87
CA ALA A 216 14.90 -2.54 9.48
C ALA A 216 15.96 -3.64 9.33
N VAL A 217 15.69 -4.59 8.43
CA VAL A 217 16.65 -5.61 8.01
C VAL A 217 16.89 -5.47 6.53
N GLN A 218 18.17 -5.41 6.14
CA GLN A 218 18.59 -5.35 4.74
C GLN A 218 19.75 -6.30 4.47
N TYR A 219 19.95 -6.66 3.21
CA TYR A 219 21.13 -7.41 2.81
C TYR A 219 22.36 -6.49 2.84
N SER A 220 23.45 -6.95 3.48
CA SER A 220 24.73 -6.25 3.51
C SER A 220 25.75 -6.97 2.62
N VAL A 221 26.23 -6.29 1.58
CA VAL A 221 27.28 -6.82 0.69
C VAL A 221 28.62 -7.04 1.42
N PRO A 222 29.15 -6.08 2.22
CA PRO A 222 30.43 -6.26 2.90
C PRO A 222 30.36 -7.22 4.09
N HIS A 223 29.19 -7.39 4.72
CA HIS A 223 29.03 -8.15 5.98
C HIS A 223 27.89 -9.17 5.90
N LYS A 224 27.79 -9.89 4.77
CA LYS A 224 26.72 -10.84 4.41
C LYS A 224 26.26 -11.78 5.53
N PRO A 225 24.99 -12.23 5.53
CA PRO A 225 23.93 -11.80 4.61
C PRO A 225 23.23 -10.51 5.05
N ASN A 226 22.98 -10.29 6.34
CA ASN A 226 22.03 -9.27 6.79
C ASN A 226 22.63 -8.24 7.75
N GLU A 227 22.09 -7.04 7.70
CA GLU A 227 22.35 -5.97 8.66
C GLU A 227 21.03 -5.51 9.27
N ILE A 228 21.07 -5.28 10.58
CA ILE A 228 19.96 -4.73 11.35
C ILE A 228 20.23 -3.24 11.58
N LEU A 229 19.24 -2.43 11.25
CA LEU A 229 19.26 -0.98 11.33
C LEU A 229 18.09 -0.48 12.17
N ILE A 230 18.25 0.69 12.79
CA ILE A 230 17.14 1.51 13.29
C ILE A 230 17.01 2.69 12.34
N ILE A 231 15.81 2.92 11.81
CA ILE A 231 15.52 4.04 10.93
C ILE A 231 14.52 4.97 11.62
N ASN A 232 14.84 6.25 11.67
CA ASN A 232 13.92 7.26 12.16
C ASN A 232 12.82 7.54 11.11
N THR A 233 11.55 7.39 11.51
CA THR A 233 10.38 7.51 10.62
C THR A 233 10.04 8.94 10.23
N GLU A 234 10.60 9.95 10.89
CA GLU A 234 10.39 11.36 10.52
C GLU A 234 11.48 11.89 9.57
N THR A 235 12.70 11.38 9.69
CA THR A 235 13.87 11.92 8.97
C THR A 235 14.47 10.96 7.96
N GLY A 236 14.15 9.66 8.04
CA GLY A 236 14.78 8.60 7.24
C GLY A 236 16.22 8.28 7.63
N LYS A 237 16.77 8.92 8.68
CA LYS A 237 18.14 8.66 9.14
C LYS A 237 18.27 7.23 9.65
N LYS A 238 19.30 6.53 9.17
CA LYS A 238 19.63 5.14 9.53
C LYS A 238 20.74 5.11 10.57
N LYS A 239 20.58 4.24 11.57
CA LYS A 239 21.60 3.91 12.57
C LYS A 239 21.86 2.40 12.52
N HIS A 240 23.13 2.03 12.36
CA HIS A 240 23.54 0.63 12.45
C HIS A 240 23.29 0.06 13.85
N LEU A 241 22.76 -1.15 13.93
CA LEU A 241 22.61 -1.91 15.18
C LEU A 241 23.61 -3.07 15.24
N THR A 242 23.54 -4.00 14.29
CA THR A 242 24.49 -5.13 14.21
C THR A 242 24.42 -5.84 12.86
N TYR A 243 25.45 -6.64 12.54
CA TYR A 243 25.43 -7.57 11.42
C TYR A 243 24.89 -8.93 11.85
N GLY A 244 23.68 -9.23 11.41
CA GLY A 244 22.94 -10.40 11.83
C GLY A 244 21.53 -10.41 11.26
N ARG A 245 20.82 -11.49 11.54
CA ARG A 245 19.40 -11.64 11.27
C ARG A 245 18.64 -11.61 12.59
N PRO A 246 17.57 -10.81 12.72
CA PRO A 246 16.65 -10.97 13.84
C PRO A 246 15.83 -12.24 13.60
N GLU A 247 15.83 -13.12 14.59
CA GLU A 247 14.98 -14.31 14.63
C GLU A 247 13.64 -13.98 15.28
N TYR A 248 13.68 -13.20 16.37
CA TYR A 248 12.48 -12.71 17.04
C TYR A 248 12.66 -11.28 17.56
N TYR A 249 11.54 -10.59 17.70
CA TYR A 249 11.46 -9.24 18.26
C TYR A 249 10.31 -9.16 19.27
N ASP A 250 10.66 -8.93 20.53
CA ASP A 250 9.76 -8.62 21.63
C ASP A 250 9.67 -7.08 21.72
N ALA A 251 8.59 -6.50 21.22
CA ALA A 251 8.43 -5.05 21.19
C ALA A 251 8.09 -4.51 22.57
N LYS A 252 7.38 -5.29 23.39
CA LYS A 252 6.95 -4.88 24.72
C LYS A 252 8.15 -4.63 25.63
N GLU A 253 9.11 -5.55 25.64
CA GLU A 253 10.32 -5.42 26.44
C GLU A 253 11.49 -4.80 25.66
N GLY A 254 11.31 -4.52 24.37
CA GLY A 254 12.34 -3.95 23.50
C GLY A 254 13.57 -4.85 23.34
N ARG A 255 13.35 -6.15 23.12
CA ARG A 255 14.43 -7.16 23.02
C ARG A 255 14.42 -7.88 21.68
N LEU A 256 15.62 -8.23 21.20
CA LEU A 256 15.83 -8.96 19.95
C LEU A 256 16.58 -10.25 20.22
N LEU A 257 16.12 -11.36 19.64
CA LEU A 257 16.93 -12.56 19.47
C LEU A 257 17.58 -12.49 18.09
N ILE A 258 18.90 -12.47 18.04
CA ILE A 258 19.67 -12.21 16.82
C ILE A 258 20.66 -13.33 16.58
N THR A 259 20.67 -13.89 15.37
CA THR A 259 21.76 -14.73 14.90
C THR A 259 22.78 -13.85 14.16
N LEU A 260 24.02 -13.81 14.66
CA LEU A 260 25.08 -12.94 14.13
C LEU A 260 25.72 -13.53 12.87
N ASN A 261 26.17 -12.65 11.97
CA ASN A 261 26.96 -13.02 10.79
C ASN A 261 28.42 -13.30 11.19
N LYS A 262 28.65 -14.32 12.01
CA LYS A 262 29.98 -14.74 12.49
C LYS A 262 30.12 -16.26 12.31
N ALA A 263 31.36 -16.75 12.30
CA ALA A 263 31.61 -18.19 12.26
C ALA A 263 30.84 -18.93 13.38
N GLY A 264 30.17 -20.02 13.02
CA GLY A 264 29.29 -20.78 13.93
C GLY A 264 27.91 -20.15 14.17
N ASN A 265 27.60 -19.00 13.53
CA ASN A 265 26.32 -18.29 13.62
C ASN A 265 25.80 -18.16 15.07
N PRO A 266 26.60 -17.59 16.00
CA PRO A 266 26.20 -17.49 17.40
C PRO A 266 24.95 -16.61 17.53
N SER A 267 24.06 -17.02 18.43
CA SER A 267 22.85 -16.26 18.73
C SER A 267 22.99 -15.46 20.02
N ILE A 268 22.48 -14.24 20.02
CA ILE A 268 22.52 -13.31 21.15
C ILE A 268 21.13 -12.75 21.45
N VAL A 269 20.91 -12.36 22.70
CA VAL A 269 19.82 -11.48 23.08
C VAL A 269 20.36 -10.06 23.17
N TYR A 270 19.71 -9.11 22.50
CA TYR A 270 20.04 -7.70 22.48
C TYR A 270 18.90 -6.88 23.09
N THR A 271 19.21 -6.00 24.04
CA THR A 271 18.25 -5.09 24.66
C THR A 271 18.36 -3.70 24.03
N LEU A 272 17.27 -3.18 23.45
CA LEU A 272 17.29 -1.91 22.72
C LEU A 272 17.52 -0.68 23.62
N ALA A 273 17.03 -0.73 24.87
CA ALA A 273 17.08 0.41 25.79
C ALA A 273 18.50 0.79 26.22
N ASP A 274 19.36 -0.20 26.48
CA ASP A 274 20.73 0.01 26.97
C ASP A 274 21.82 -0.52 26.03
N GLY A 275 21.41 -1.14 24.91
CA GLY A 275 22.31 -1.70 23.91
C GLY A 275 23.12 -2.91 24.37
N LYS A 276 22.79 -3.50 25.53
CA LYS A 276 23.52 -4.66 26.04
C LYS A 276 23.19 -5.91 25.24
N GLN A 277 24.20 -6.77 25.11
CA GLN A 277 24.10 -8.07 24.46
C GLN A 277 24.63 -9.18 25.36
N ARG A 278 24.01 -10.35 25.27
CA ARG A 278 24.50 -11.59 25.90
C ARG A 278 24.24 -12.80 25.00
N PRO A 279 24.98 -13.91 25.15
CA PRO A 279 24.64 -15.15 24.48
C PRO A 279 23.18 -15.56 24.74
N ALA A 280 22.52 -16.07 23.70
CA ALA A 280 21.19 -16.63 23.80
C ALA A 280 21.25 -18.04 24.39
N THR A 281 20.28 -18.36 25.23
CA THR A 281 20.07 -19.68 25.83
C THR A 281 18.86 -20.37 25.19
N GLU A 282 18.70 -21.68 25.38
CA GLU A 282 17.48 -22.39 24.94
C GLU A 282 16.20 -21.82 25.56
N GLN A 283 16.28 -21.30 26.79
CA GLN A 283 15.15 -20.66 27.45
C GLN A 283 14.74 -19.37 26.73
N ASP A 284 15.70 -18.59 26.22
CA ASP A 284 15.39 -17.40 25.41
C ASP A 284 14.65 -17.81 24.14
N TRP A 285 15.11 -18.82 23.43
CA TRP A 285 14.43 -19.34 22.23
C TRP A 285 12.98 -19.75 22.52
N LYS A 286 12.76 -20.48 23.63
CA LYS A 286 11.40 -20.87 24.06
C LYS A 286 10.55 -19.63 24.38
N ALA A 287 11.08 -18.69 25.17
CA ALA A 287 10.38 -17.48 25.56
C ALA A 287 9.99 -16.61 24.35
N PHE A 288 10.94 -16.32 23.46
CA PHE A 288 10.68 -15.54 22.25
C PHE A 288 9.69 -16.23 21.31
N ARG A 289 9.76 -17.56 21.17
CA ARG A 289 8.79 -18.32 20.36
C ARG A 289 7.39 -18.23 20.95
N SER A 290 7.26 -18.37 22.27
CA SER A 290 5.98 -18.22 22.96
C SER A 290 5.42 -16.80 22.81
N ILE A 291 6.26 -15.77 22.95
CA ILE A 291 5.87 -14.37 22.69
C ILE A 291 5.40 -14.20 21.25
N SER A 292 6.14 -14.72 20.25
CA SER A 292 5.73 -14.59 18.84
C SER A 292 4.40 -15.29 18.53
N LEU A 293 4.09 -16.39 19.22
CA LEU A 293 2.81 -17.09 19.12
C LEU A 293 1.68 -16.33 19.85
N ALA A 294 1.97 -15.75 21.02
CA ALA A 294 0.99 -15.06 21.87
C ALA A 294 0.71 -13.62 21.42
N GLU A 295 1.74 -12.87 20.99
CA GLU A 295 1.61 -11.50 20.49
C GLU A 295 0.88 -11.43 19.16
N GLY A 296 0.65 -12.57 18.48
CA GLY A 296 -0.19 -12.66 17.29
C GLY A 296 -0.03 -11.44 16.39
N ARG A 297 1.21 -11.07 16.01
CA ARG A 297 1.52 -9.93 15.10
C ARG A 297 1.12 -10.24 13.66
N HIS A 298 -0.08 -10.77 13.59
CA HIS A 298 -0.58 -11.71 12.65
C HIS A 298 -2.07 -11.75 12.91
N LEU A 299 -2.86 -11.26 11.94
CA LEU A 299 -4.30 -11.57 11.92
C LEU A 299 -4.45 -13.04 12.30
N PRO A 300 -5.18 -13.36 13.38
CA PRO A 300 -5.26 -14.72 13.87
C PRO A 300 -5.73 -15.64 12.76
N TRP A 301 -5.36 -16.91 12.81
CA TRP A 301 -5.96 -17.88 11.92
C TRP A 301 -7.38 -18.22 12.42
N PRO A 302 -8.33 -18.51 11.52
CA PRO A 302 -9.61 -19.08 11.91
C PRO A 302 -9.43 -20.30 12.81
N ASP A 303 -10.36 -20.48 13.76
CA ASP A 303 -10.42 -21.70 14.57
C ASP A 303 -10.62 -22.91 13.62
N PRO A 304 -9.82 -24.00 13.76
CA PRO A 304 -10.07 -25.24 13.05
C PRO A 304 -11.51 -25.76 13.16
N ALA A 305 -12.22 -25.46 14.25
CA ALA A 305 -13.64 -25.78 14.44
C ALA A 305 -14.58 -25.05 13.46
N THR A 306 -14.16 -23.88 12.95
CA THR A 306 -14.91 -23.10 11.94
C THR A 306 -14.56 -23.50 10.50
N ALA A 307 -13.84 -24.61 10.29
CA ALA A 307 -13.45 -25.05 8.96
C ALA A 307 -14.69 -25.29 8.05
N PRO A 308 -14.65 -24.84 6.77
CA PRO A 308 -15.75 -25.06 5.84
C PRO A 308 -16.10 -26.55 5.69
N PRO A 309 -17.40 -26.91 5.68
CA PRO A 309 -17.83 -28.26 5.34
C PRO A 309 -17.34 -28.69 3.96
N ALA A 310 -17.00 -29.98 3.80
CA ALA A 310 -16.40 -30.49 2.57
C ALA A 310 -17.32 -30.42 1.35
N ASP A 311 -18.64 -30.37 1.58
CA ASP A 311 -19.70 -30.27 0.58
C ASP A 311 -20.18 -28.85 0.34
N LEU A 312 -19.71 -27.86 1.12
CA LEU A 312 -20.06 -26.45 0.97
C LEU A 312 -19.84 -25.99 -0.48
N GLN A 313 -20.86 -25.39 -1.08
CA GLN A 313 -20.80 -24.84 -2.43
C GLN A 313 -20.76 -23.30 -2.36
N PRO A 314 -19.58 -22.67 -2.47
CA PRO A 314 -19.45 -21.22 -2.47
C PRO A 314 -20.38 -20.47 -3.42
N PRO A 315 -20.71 -20.96 -4.63
CA PRO A 315 -21.66 -20.29 -5.53
C PRO A 315 -23.08 -20.16 -4.96
N ASP A 316 -23.48 -21.04 -4.04
CA ASP A 316 -24.85 -21.10 -3.50
C ASP A 316 -25.01 -20.26 -2.22
N LEU A 317 -23.92 -19.70 -1.71
CA LEU A 317 -23.91 -18.86 -0.51
C LEU A 317 -24.42 -17.44 -0.79
N PRO A 318 -25.08 -16.78 0.19
CA PRO A 318 -25.36 -15.36 0.15
C PRO A 318 -24.12 -14.54 -0.24
N VAL A 319 -24.29 -13.61 -1.17
CA VAL A 319 -23.18 -12.83 -1.72
C VAL A 319 -23.09 -11.47 -1.07
N THR A 320 -21.96 -11.21 -0.42
CA THR A 320 -21.63 -9.91 0.17
C THR A 320 -20.85 -9.08 -0.84
N SER A 321 -21.33 -7.85 -1.08
CA SER A 321 -20.70 -6.92 -2.01
C SER A 321 -19.68 -6.05 -1.29
N VAL A 322 -18.45 -5.99 -1.81
CA VAL A 322 -17.40 -5.15 -1.25
C VAL A 322 -17.43 -3.76 -1.88
N GLN A 323 -17.62 -2.72 -1.06
CA GLN A 323 -17.55 -1.34 -1.53
C GLN A 323 -16.10 -0.99 -1.85
N SER A 324 -15.86 -0.31 -2.98
CA SER A 324 -14.50 0.09 -3.38
C SER A 324 -14.35 1.61 -3.32
N GLN A 325 -13.24 2.07 -2.78
CA GLN A 325 -12.87 3.48 -2.75
C GLN A 325 -11.36 3.68 -2.95
N ASP A 326 -10.95 4.87 -3.38
CA ASP A 326 -9.55 5.25 -3.48
C ASP A 326 -9.13 6.13 -2.30
N GLN A 327 -7.94 5.87 -1.77
CA GLN A 327 -7.27 6.73 -0.81
C GLN A 327 -6.70 7.96 -1.53
N ILE A 328 -6.98 9.14 -1.02
CA ILE A 328 -6.37 10.39 -1.47
C ILE A 328 -5.30 10.79 -0.46
N LEU A 329 -4.04 10.81 -0.88
CA LEU A 329 -2.92 11.22 -0.04
C LEU A 329 -2.52 12.68 -0.27
N VAL A 330 -2.85 13.23 -1.44
CA VAL A 330 -2.43 14.57 -1.83
C VAL A 330 -3.58 15.31 -2.51
N ARG A 331 -3.77 16.57 -2.15
CA ARG A 331 -4.66 17.50 -2.86
C ARG A 331 -3.82 18.63 -3.42
N ALA A 332 -3.81 18.79 -4.74
CA ALA A 332 -3.00 19.82 -5.41
C ALA A 332 -3.88 20.81 -6.15
N ALA A 333 -3.46 22.08 -6.20
CA ALA A 333 -4.02 23.07 -7.09
C ALA A 333 -3.15 23.15 -8.35
N ILE A 334 -3.67 22.67 -9.49
CA ILE A 334 -2.94 22.55 -10.76
C ILE A 334 -3.76 23.21 -11.86
N GLY A 335 -3.17 24.20 -12.53
CA GLY A 335 -3.87 24.93 -13.60
C GLY A 335 -5.17 25.60 -13.15
N GLY A 336 -5.25 26.03 -11.88
CA GLY A 336 -6.46 26.62 -11.29
C GLY A 336 -7.52 25.61 -10.84
N ARG A 337 -7.24 24.30 -10.91
CA ARG A 337 -8.18 23.24 -10.51
C ARG A 337 -7.67 22.48 -9.30
N ALA A 338 -8.59 22.04 -8.44
CA ALA A 338 -8.28 21.07 -7.39
C ALA A 338 -8.18 19.67 -8.01
N VAL A 339 -7.05 19.00 -7.75
CA VAL A 339 -6.75 17.65 -8.23
C VAL A 339 -6.51 16.77 -7.01
N ASN A 340 -7.29 15.70 -6.88
CA ASN A 340 -7.12 14.70 -5.83
C ASN A 340 -6.19 13.61 -6.35
N LEU A 341 -5.10 13.37 -5.64
CA LEU A 341 -4.06 12.44 -6.04
C LEU A 341 -3.92 11.32 -5.00
N SER A 342 -3.91 10.09 -5.50
CA SER A 342 -3.71 8.91 -4.66
C SER A 342 -2.27 8.81 -4.17
N PHE A 343 -1.34 9.43 -4.90
CA PHE A 343 0.08 9.46 -4.54
C PHE A 343 0.79 10.64 -5.21
N ALA A 344 1.71 11.28 -4.49
CA ALA A 344 2.77 12.12 -5.04
C ALA A 344 3.97 11.99 -4.09
N PHE A 345 5.17 12.38 -4.49
CA PHE A 345 6.33 12.28 -3.60
C PHE A 345 7.39 13.31 -3.95
N VAL A 346 8.24 13.61 -2.97
CA VAL A 346 9.40 14.48 -3.15
C VAL A 346 10.62 13.64 -3.46
N GLN A 347 11.34 14.01 -4.51
CA GLN A 347 12.64 13.47 -4.87
C GLN A 347 13.58 14.62 -5.20
N ASN A 348 14.79 14.63 -4.62
CA ASN A 348 15.79 15.68 -4.87
C ASN A 348 15.23 17.11 -4.73
N GLY A 349 14.37 17.32 -3.73
CA GLY A 349 13.73 18.61 -3.46
C GLY A 349 12.58 19.01 -4.41
N ARG A 350 12.20 18.16 -5.36
CA ARG A 350 11.11 18.40 -6.32
C ARG A 350 9.92 17.48 -6.03
N THR A 351 8.71 18.01 -6.09
CA THR A 351 7.49 17.19 -6.01
C THR A 351 7.18 16.60 -7.38
N LEU A 352 6.99 15.30 -7.41
CA LEU A 352 6.66 14.51 -8.60
C LEU A 352 5.21 14.05 -8.52
N PHE A 353 4.48 14.29 -9.61
CA PHE A 353 3.03 14.05 -9.72
C PHE A 353 2.71 12.92 -10.71
N PRO A 354 1.73 12.06 -10.42
CA PRO A 354 1.36 10.94 -11.28
C PRO A 354 0.64 11.43 -12.53
N VAL A 355 1.18 11.10 -13.70
CA VAL A 355 0.65 11.57 -14.98
C VAL A 355 -0.74 11.03 -15.27
N ARG A 356 -1.03 9.77 -14.93
CA ARG A 356 -2.34 9.13 -15.19
C ARG A 356 -3.50 9.87 -14.51
N GLU A 357 -3.39 10.11 -13.21
CA GLU A 357 -4.44 10.79 -12.44
C GLU A 357 -4.60 12.25 -12.87
N MET A 358 -3.50 12.90 -13.27
CA MET A 358 -3.55 14.24 -13.85
C MET A 358 -4.25 14.24 -15.21
N ALA A 359 -4.01 13.24 -16.08
CA ALA A 359 -4.70 13.10 -17.36
C ALA A 359 -6.23 13.02 -17.18
N GLU A 360 -6.67 12.22 -16.21
CA GLU A 360 -8.09 12.01 -15.90
C GLU A 360 -8.79 13.28 -15.37
N GLN A 361 -8.07 14.19 -14.69
CA GLN A 361 -8.68 15.36 -14.01
C GLN A 361 -8.40 16.72 -14.67
N THR A 362 -7.34 16.83 -15.49
CA THR A 362 -6.90 18.11 -16.05
C THR A 362 -7.03 18.20 -17.57
N GLY A 363 -7.32 17.09 -18.26
CA GLY A 363 -7.31 17.03 -19.72
C GLY A 363 -5.89 16.95 -20.32
N LEU A 364 -4.90 16.54 -19.52
CA LEU A 364 -3.54 16.27 -19.98
C LEU A 364 -3.54 15.07 -20.94
N GLU A 365 -3.08 15.28 -22.17
CA GLU A 365 -2.90 14.20 -23.16
C GLU A 365 -1.50 13.58 -23.00
N VAL A 366 -1.42 12.26 -23.08
CA VAL A 366 -0.18 11.49 -22.92
C VAL A 366 0.00 10.58 -24.12
N LYS A 367 1.10 10.76 -24.85
CA LYS A 367 1.50 9.88 -25.94
C LYS A 367 2.77 9.13 -25.56
N GLN A 368 2.66 7.82 -25.44
CA GLN A 368 3.80 6.92 -25.27
C GLN A 368 4.28 6.45 -26.65
N THR A 369 5.57 6.57 -26.93
CA THR A 369 6.17 6.10 -28.20
C THR A 369 7.34 5.16 -27.90
N LYS A 370 7.40 4.03 -28.61
CA LYS A 370 8.55 3.13 -28.54
C LYS A 370 9.73 3.77 -29.28
N VAL A 371 10.89 3.81 -28.64
CA VAL A 371 12.12 4.33 -29.24
C VAL A 371 12.80 3.21 -30.02
N SER A 372 12.82 3.34 -31.34
CA SER A 372 13.50 2.40 -32.23
C SER A 372 14.98 2.25 -31.86
N GLY A 373 15.49 1.01 -31.87
CA GLY A 373 16.90 0.72 -31.57
C GLY A 373 17.28 0.76 -30.09
N LYS A 374 16.34 1.04 -29.18
CA LYS A 374 16.58 0.95 -27.73
C LYS A 374 15.68 -0.10 -27.08
N ALA A 375 16.33 -1.12 -26.51
CA ALA A 375 15.76 -2.12 -25.61
C ALA A 375 14.79 -1.53 -24.57
N GLY A 376 13.48 -1.75 -24.71
CA GLY A 376 12.48 -1.18 -23.80
C GLY A 376 12.46 0.36 -23.73
N GLY A 377 13.13 1.03 -24.67
CA GLY A 377 13.19 2.48 -24.75
C GLY A 377 11.80 3.02 -25.03
N THR A 378 11.28 3.80 -24.09
CA THR A 378 9.99 4.47 -24.21
C THR A 378 10.23 5.96 -24.07
N SER A 379 9.69 6.75 -24.99
CA SER A 379 9.56 8.20 -24.84
C SER A 379 8.12 8.57 -24.57
N PHE A 380 7.93 9.65 -23.82
CA PHE A 380 6.62 10.19 -23.51
C PHE A 380 6.54 11.62 -24.03
N THR A 381 5.44 11.95 -24.68
CA THR A 381 5.09 13.32 -25.03
C THR A 381 3.82 13.67 -24.29
N LEU A 382 3.86 14.80 -23.59
CA LEU A 382 2.73 15.36 -22.87
C LEU A 382 2.20 16.57 -23.63
N LYS A 383 0.88 16.71 -23.70
CA LYS A 383 0.23 17.88 -24.30
C LYS A 383 -0.82 18.43 -23.35
N GLY A 384 -0.67 19.71 -23.03
CA GLY A 384 -1.61 20.47 -22.20
C GLY A 384 -2.01 21.79 -22.89
N PRO A 385 -2.74 22.67 -22.18
CA PRO A 385 -3.22 23.93 -22.74
C PRO A 385 -2.11 24.87 -23.23
N GLY A 386 -0.92 24.80 -22.61
CA GLY A 386 0.25 25.61 -22.98
C GLY A 386 1.10 25.00 -24.11
N GLY A 387 0.72 23.84 -24.65
CA GLY A 387 1.43 23.16 -25.73
C GLY A 387 1.95 21.77 -25.33
N SER A 388 2.92 21.29 -26.10
CA SER A 388 3.45 19.93 -25.98
C SER A 388 4.91 19.91 -25.54
N VAL A 389 5.29 18.90 -24.75
CA VAL A 389 6.67 18.63 -24.35
C VAL A 389 6.98 17.15 -24.47
N SER A 390 8.13 16.82 -25.08
CA SER A 390 8.69 15.47 -25.04
C SER A 390 9.58 15.35 -23.80
N LEU A 391 9.31 14.33 -22.98
CA LEU A 391 10.04 14.08 -21.75
C LEU A 391 11.38 13.42 -22.03
N THR A 392 12.40 13.91 -21.34
CA THR A 392 13.70 13.25 -21.23
C THR A 392 13.73 12.33 -20.00
N PRO A 393 14.73 11.43 -19.87
CA PRO A 393 14.90 10.61 -18.67
C PRO A 393 15.12 11.41 -17.38
N THR A 394 15.51 12.69 -17.46
CA THR A 394 15.65 13.57 -16.30
C THR A 394 14.37 14.32 -15.94
N ASP A 395 13.41 14.40 -16.87
CA ASP A 395 12.13 15.09 -16.68
C ASP A 395 11.06 14.20 -16.04
N SER A 396 11.32 12.89 -15.98
CA SER A 396 10.33 11.89 -15.62
C SER A 396 10.92 10.75 -14.81
N MET A 397 10.06 10.10 -14.03
CA MET A 397 10.40 8.89 -13.31
C MET A 397 9.30 7.87 -13.47
N LEU A 398 9.67 6.61 -13.71
CA LEU A 398 8.76 5.48 -13.61
C LEU A 398 8.95 4.84 -12.24
N ILE A 399 7.88 4.80 -11.44
CA ILE A 399 7.82 4.07 -10.16
C ILE A 399 6.68 3.08 -10.25
N GLY A 400 6.95 1.79 -10.05
CA GLY A 400 5.92 0.75 -10.09
C GLY A 400 5.13 0.73 -11.41
N GLY A 401 5.76 1.12 -12.53
CA GLY A 401 5.12 1.22 -13.84
C GLY A 401 4.36 2.53 -14.11
N GLN A 402 4.17 3.38 -13.10
CA GLN A 402 3.47 4.66 -13.25
C GLN A 402 4.45 5.80 -13.56
N LEU A 403 4.10 6.66 -14.51
CA LEU A 403 4.87 7.84 -14.92
C LEU A 403 4.62 9.01 -13.98
N PHE A 404 5.70 9.60 -13.49
CA PHE A 404 5.69 10.80 -12.66
C PHE A 404 6.50 11.92 -13.32
N ILE A 405 6.05 13.17 -13.13
CA ILE A 405 6.71 14.37 -13.66
C ILE A 405 6.77 15.49 -12.62
N GLY A 406 7.76 16.38 -12.78
CA GLY A 406 7.92 17.56 -11.95
C GLY A 406 6.95 18.70 -12.28
N SER A 407 6.77 19.59 -11.31
CA SER A 407 5.99 20.83 -11.46
C SER A 407 6.49 21.75 -12.57
N ASP A 408 7.77 21.70 -12.90
CA ASP A 408 8.39 22.48 -13.97
C ASP A 408 7.88 22.05 -15.36
N ILE A 409 7.73 20.74 -15.57
CA ILE A 409 7.13 20.19 -16.80
C ILE A 409 5.67 20.58 -16.90
N LEU A 410 4.93 20.44 -15.80
CA LEU A 410 3.52 20.86 -15.71
C LEU A 410 3.34 22.35 -16.04
N LYS A 411 4.21 23.22 -15.52
CA LYS A 411 4.21 24.66 -15.83
C LYS A 411 4.43 24.91 -17.33
N ARG A 412 5.37 24.21 -17.97
CA ARG A 412 5.67 24.37 -19.42
C ARG A 412 4.51 24.02 -20.33
N ILE A 413 3.64 23.11 -19.93
CA ILE A 413 2.46 22.70 -20.70
C ILE A 413 1.18 23.42 -20.26
N GLY A 414 1.29 24.52 -19.50
CA GLY A 414 0.16 25.36 -19.10
C GLY A 414 -0.66 24.82 -17.93
N LEU A 415 -0.10 23.94 -17.11
CA LEU A 415 -0.71 23.37 -15.91
C LEU A 415 0.14 23.69 -14.66
N PRO A 416 0.40 24.96 -14.32
CA PRO A 416 1.26 25.30 -13.18
C PRO A 416 0.69 24.77 -11.86
N VAL A 417 1.58 24.25 -11.01
CA VAL A 417 1.25 23.85 -9.63
C VAL A 417 1.24 25.09 -8.75
N GLN A 418 0.11 25.38 -8.13
CA GLN A 418 -0.14 26.56 -7.29
C GLN A 418 -0.07 26.23 -5.79
N GLY A 419 -0.32 24.97 -5.43
CA GLY A 419 -0.26 24.51 -4.05
C GLY A 419 -0.34 22.99 -3.96
N VAL A 420 0.25 22.43 -2.91
CA VAL A 420 0.20 21.01 -2.60
C VAL A 420 -0.11 20.87 -1.12
N ASN A 421 -1.22 20.20 -0.81
CA ASN A 421 -1.60 19.83 0.53
C ASN A 421 -1.46 18.31 0.68
N TRP A 422 -0.68 17.90 1.68
CA TRP A 422 -0.46 16.50 2.02
C TRP A 422 -1.47 16.12 3.09
N ASN A 423 -2.29 15.11 2.82
CA ASN A 423 -3.18 14.58 3.84
C ASN A 423 -2.32 13.80 4.85
N PRO A 424 -2.32 14.15 6.15
CA PRO A 424 -1.57 13.44 7.18
C PRO A 424 -2.09 12.01 7.37
#